data_AF-A0A2N4Z3C6-F1
#
_entry.id   AF-A0A2N4Z3C6-F1
#
_cell.length_a   1.000
_cell.length_b   1.000
_cell.length_c   1.000
_cell.angle_alpha   90.00
_cell.angle_beta   90.00
_cell.angle_gamma   90.00
#
_symmetry.space_group_name_H-M   'P 1'
#
loop_
_entity.id
_entity.type
_entity.pdbx_description
1 polymer ?
#
loop_
_entity_poly.entity_id
_entity_poly.type
_entity_poly.pdbx_seq_one_letter_code
_entity_poly.pdbx_strand_id
1 'polypeptide(L)'
;VQKLIPVAESCINALDAYSRYLGKKDASASDVAAIMLLPDEILTEDAERLFAEFKHWADEKIREHSGLATVADFWARLGMPVPDKINKKEAELMQNFARRAGYGIAPDMRYHFVRTEPEGHIVLFPEGHAEFYVPSAEFTSVSVALRLGAMIAQMDKRVDVAEQATLEKTIDHNDTLSPTEKRSLHAYLTWRLNTPANQAGLKAKIEQLSDKEKSAISNVIISVACADGKIDPAEIKQLEKTYTSLGLDSSTVTSDIHRLSTAETTPTATLQTPSATSGAFSLDERILARHESDTTDVRQLLNAIFTEDEPADESPAEIPPHTGAGLDEAHHQLYQRLLEKERWARNEVAELCQQFNLMLSGAIEAINDWSFEQVDAPVLDDDDDIYVDLEIAQELKE
;
A
#
# COMPACT_ATOMS: atom_id res chain seq x y z
N VAL A 1 -31.49 -31.78 -0.80
CA VAL A 1 -32.06 -30.45 -1.14
C VAL A 1 -31.59 -29.38 -0.16
N GLN A 2 -31.77 -29.53 1.16
CA GLN A 2 -31.29 -28.53 2.16
C GLN A 2 -29.79 -28.16 2.09
N LYS A 3 -28.91 -29.06 1.64
CA LYS A 3 -27.46 -28.77 1.47
C LYS A 3 -27.11 -28.02 0.18
N LEU A 4 -28.03 -27.89 -0.78
CA LEU A 4 -27.80 -27.19 -2.06
C LEU A 4 -28.19 -25.70 -1.98
N ILE A 5 -29.10 -25.36 -1.07
CA ILE A 5 -29.51 -23.99 -0.78
C ILE A 5 -28.32 -23.08 -0.40
N PRO A 6 -27.45 -23.45 0.57
CA PRO A 6 -26.33 -22.58 0.94
C PRO A 6 -25.31 -22.41 -0.19
N VAL A 7 -25.18 -23.40 -1.08
CA VAL A 7 -24.32 -23.28 -2.27
C VAL A 7 -24.93 -22.30 -3.26
N ALA A 8 -26.25 -22.39 -3.51
CA ALA A 8 -26.95 -21.44 -4.37
C ALA A 8 -26.90 -20.01 -3.82
N GLU A 9 -27.12 -19.82 -2.52
CA GLU A 9 -26.98 -18.52 -1.84
C GLU A 9 -25.56 -17.97 -1.95
N SER A 10 -24.54 -18.80 -1.75
CA SER A 10 -23.14 -18.38 -1.93
C SER A 10 -22.84 -17.93 -3.37
N CYS A 11 -23.35 -18.64 -4.38
CA CYS A 11 -23.19 -18.25 -5.78
C CYS A 11 -23.96 -16.96 -6.12
N ILE A 12 -25.16 -16.78 -5.58
CA ILE A 12 -25.95 -15.56 -5.75
C ILE A 12 -25.21 -14.36 -5.15
N ASN A 13 -24.72 -14.49 -3.92
CA ASN A 13 -23.97 -13.42 -3.24
C ASN A 13 -22.68 -13.05 -4.00
N ALA A 14 -21.97 -14.05 -4.53
CA ALA A 14 -20.76 -13.82 -5.32
C ALA A 14 -21.03 -13.13 -6.67
N LEU A 15 -22.23 -13.26 -7.22
CA LEU A 15 -22.64 -12.65 -8.49
C LEU A 15 -23.50 -11.39 -8.33
N ASP A 16 -23.92 -11.05 -7.10
CA ASP A 16 -24.85 -9.95 -6.85
C ASP A 16 -24.27 -8.60 -7.33
N ALA A 17 -23.01 -8.31 -6.99
CA ALA A 17 -22.35 -7.09 -7.44
C ALA A 17 -22.24 -7.00 -8.98
N TYR A 18 -21.95 -8.13 -9.64
CA TYR A 18 -21.92 -8.22 -11.11
C TYR A 18 -23.31 -7.98 -11.72
N SER A 19 -24.35 -8.62 -11.16
CA SER A 19 -25.75 -8.46 -11.58
C SER A 19 -26.22 -7.00 -11.45
N ARG A 20 -25.94 -6.35 -10.31
CA ARG A 20 -26.25 -4.94 -10.07
C ARG A 20 -25.53 -4.02 -11.05
N TYR A 21 -24.27 -4.31 -11.38
CA TYR A 21 -23.50 -3.53 -12.35
C TYR A 21 -24.15 -3.56 -13.74
N LEU A 22 -24.53 -4.74 -14.23
CA LEU A 22 -25.21 -4.91 -15.52
C LEU A 22 -26.62 -4.30 -15.58
N GLY A 23 -27.25 -4.03 -14.43
CA GLY A 23 -28.53 -3.32 -14.36
C GLY A 23 -28.45 -1.83 -14.75
N LYS A 24 -27.24 -1.24 -14.85
CA LYS A 24 -27.04 0.18 -15.19
C LYS A 24 -27.19 0.42 -16.69
N LYS A 25 -27.73 1.60 -17.07
CA LYS A 25 -28.12 1.94 -18.45
C LYS A 25 -27.00 1.90 -19.51
N ASP A 26 -25.73 1.96 -19.10
CA ASP A 26 -24.57 1.98 -20.00
C ASP A 26 -23.53 0.89 -19.66
N ALA A 27 -23.87 -0.09 -18.82
CA ALA A 27 -22.95 -1.16 -18.43
C ALA A 27 -22.96 -2.32 -19.44
N SER A 28 -21.78 -2.83 -19.78
CA SER A 28 -21.58 -4.00 -20.61
C SER A 28 -20.90 -5.13 -19.85
N ALA A 29 -21.20 -6.38 -20.23
CA ALA A 29 -20.52 -7.57 -19.72
C ALA A 29 -19.02 -7.62 -20.10
N SER A 30 -18.63 -6.87 -21.13
CA SER A 30 -17.25 -6.74 -21.60
C SER A 30 -16.44 -5.68 -20.84
N ASP A 31 -17.07 -4.88 -19.98
CA ASP A 31 -16.38 -3.81 -19.26
C ASP A 31 -15.41 -4.39 -18.24
N VAL A 32 -14.24 -3.77 -18.07
CA VAL A 32 -13.24 -4.24 -17.10
C VAL A 32 -13.81 -4.27 -15.69
N ALA A 33 -14.63 -3.28 -15.32
CA ALA A 33 -15.32 -3.26 -14.04
C ALA A 33 -16.27 -4.45 -13.87
N ALA A 34 -17.00 -4.86 -14.92
CA ALA A 34 -17.84 -6.05 -14.89
C ALA A 34 -17.00 -7.32 -14.76
N ILE A 35 -15.92 -7.44 -15.55
CA ILE A 35 -15.02 -8.59 -15.52
C ILE A 35 -14.38 -8.76 -14.13
N MET A 36 -13.95 -7.67 -13.50
CA MET A 36 -13.35 -7.68 -12.17
C MET A 36 -14.32 -8.10 -11.06
N LEU A 37 -15.63 -7.91 -11.25
CA LEU A 37 -16.67 -8.33 -10.29
C LEU A 37 -17.03 -9.81 -10.41
N LEU A 38 -16.64 -10.49 -11.50
CA LEU A 38 -16.88 -11.92 -11.64
C LEU A 38 -15.99 -12.72 -10.69
N PRO A 39 -16.46 -13.83 -10.11
CA PRO A 39 -15.63 -14.79 -9.39
C PRO A 39 -14.48 -15.32 -10.27
N ASP A 40 -13.36 -15.70 -9.66
CA ASP A 40 -12.17 -16.18 -10.38
C ASP A 40 -12.45 -17.47 -11.18
N GLU A 41 -13.44 -18.26 -10.74
CA GLU A 41 -13.87 -19.48 -11.41
C GLU A 41 -14.70 -19.24 -12.67
N ILE A 42 -15.19 -18.01 -12.87
CA ILE A 42 -16.08 -17.64 -13.97
C ILE A 42 -15.34 -16.65 -14.88
N LEU A 43 -14.75 -17.18 -15.95
CA LEU A 43 -14.17 -16.37 -17.02
C LEU A 43 -15.12 -16.42 -18.22
N THR A 44 -15.66 -15.26 -18.59
CA THR A 44 -16.36 -15.10 -19.87
C THR A 44 -15.34 -15.09 -21.02
N GLU A 45 -15.77 -15.38 -22.25
CA GLU A 45 -14.86 -15.36 -23.42
C GLU A 45 -14.15 -13.99 -23.57
N ASP A 46 -14.86 -12.89 -23.27
CA ASP A 46 -14.27 -11.55 -23.28
C ASP A 46 -13.23 -11.35 -22.18
N ALA A 47 -13.47 -11.87 -20.97
CA ALA A 47 -12.50 -11.84 -19.88
C ALA A 47 -11.26 -12.67 -20.21
N GLU A 48 -11.43 -13.88 -20.76
CA GLU A 48 -10.32 -14.73 -21.19
C GLU A 48 -9.44 -14.03 -22.23
N ARG A 49 -10.06 -13.39 -23.24
CA ARG A 49 -9.33 -12.62 -24.26
C ARG A 49 -8.56 -11.46 -23.62
N LEU A 50 -9.22 -10.68 -22.77
CA LEU A 50 -8.59 -9.52 -22.10
C LEU A 50 -7.38 -9.95 -21.26
N PHE A 51 -7.52 -10.99 -20.44
CA PHE A 51 -6.40 -11.50 -19.64
C PHE A 51 -5.30 -12.14 -20.49
N ALA A 52 -5.64 -12.81 -21.59
CA ALA A 52 -4.64 -13.39 -22.49
C ALA A 52 -3.81 -12.31 -23.19
N GLU A 53 -4.45 -11.23 -23.67
CA GLU A 53 -3.77 -10.08 -24.27
C GLU A 53 -2.88 -9.37 -23.26
N PHE A 54 -3.38 -9.17 -22.03
CA PHE A 54 -2.60 -8.59 -20.94
C PHE A 54 -1.39 -9.46 -20.56
N LYS A 55 -1.59 -10.77 -20.39
CA LYS A 55 -0.51 -11.74 -20.08
C LYS A 55 0.59 -11.70 -21.14
N HIS A 56 0.21 -11.72 -22.42
CA HIS A 56 1.17 -11.64 -23.52
C HIS A 56 2.02 -10.38 -23.45
N TRP A 57 1.38 -9.23 -23.22
CA TRP A 57 2.07 -7.95 -23.07
C TRP A 57 2.96 -7.89 -21.82
N ALA A 58 2.48 -8.41 -20.69
CA ALA A 58 3.24 -8.44 -19.44
C ALA A 58 4.49 -9.32 -19.58
N ASP A 59 4.36 -10.50 -20.18
CA ASP A 59 5.49 -11.40 -20.43
C ASP A 59 6.52 -10.79 -21.39
N GLU A 60 6.07 -10.06 -22.41
CA GLU A 60 6.93 -9.29 -23.31
C GLU A 60 7.71 -8.21 -22.55
N LYS A 61 7.03 -7.41 -21.72
CA LYS A 61 7.67 -6.36 -20.91
C LYS A 61 8.65 -6.93 -19.90
N ILE A 62 8.31 -8.03 -19.22
CA ILE A 62 9.19 -8.72 -18.28
C ILE A 62 10.46 -9.21 -18.98
N ARG A 63 10.33 -9.78 -20.18
CA ARG A 63 11.47 -10.33 -20.94
C ARG A 63 12.37 -9.26 -21.56
N GLU A 64 11.81 -8.18 -22.07
CA GLU A 64 12.55 -7.19 -22.88
C GLU A 64 13.00 -5.96 -22.09
N HIS A 65 12.24 -5.57 -21.07
CA HIS A 65 12.43 -4.30 -20.35
C HIS A 65 12.45 -4.50 -18.83
N SER A 66 12.75 -5.72 -18.35
CA SER A 66 12.72 -6.07 -16.93
C SER A 66 11.39 -5.71 -16.24
N GLY A 67 10.28 -5.75 -16.99
CA GLY A 67 8.94 -5.45 -16.51
C GLY A 67 8.55 -3.98 -16.57
N LEU A 68 9.46 -3.08 -16.97
CA LEU A 68 9.21 -1.64 -17.02
C LEU A 68 8.14 -1.29 -18.08
N ALA A 69 7.10 -0.60 -17.64
CA ALA A 69 6.02 -0.08 -18.46
C ALA A 69 5.57 1.29 -17.96
N THR A 70 4.81 2.02 -18.76
CA THR A 70 4.16 3.26 -18.30
C THR A 70 2.77 2.95 -17.75
N VAL A 71 2.26 3.81 -16.88
CA VAL A 71 0.86 3.73 -16.43
C VAL A 71 -0.08 3.84 -17.63
N ALA A 72 0.21 4.74 -18.57
CA ALA A 72 -0.55 4.86 -19.81
C ALA A 72 -0.65 3.55 -20.61
N ASP A 73 0.46 2.81 -20.75
CA ASP A 73 0.47 1.51 -21.43
C ASP A 73 -0.44 0.49 -20.72
N PHE A 74 -0.43 0.49 -19.38
CA PHE A 74 -1.28 -0.38 -18.58
C PHE A 74 -2.77 -0.10 -18.84
N TRP A 75 -3.20 1.15 -18.69
CA TRP A 75 -4.60 1.55 -18.91
C TRP A 75 -5.06 1.33 -20.36
N ALA A 76 -4.16 1.46 -21.34
CA ALA A 76 -4.45 1.12 -22.72
C ALA A 76 -4.79 -0.38 -22.89
N ARG A 77 -4.20 -1.29 -22.11
CA ARG A 77 -4.56 -2.72 -22.11
C ARG A 77 -5.92 -3.00 -21.48
N LEU A 78 -6.36 -2.13 -20.57
CA LEU A 78 -7.72 -2.20 -19.99
C LEU A 78 -8.76 -1.59 -20.95
N GLY A 79 -8.35 -0.95 -22.04
CA GLY A 79 -9.27 -0.21 -22.92
C GLY A 79 -9.90 1.00 -22.25
N MET A 80 -9.26 1.53 -21.20
CA MET A 80 -9.76 2.64 -20.38
C MET A 80 -8.88 3.89 -20.58
N PRO A 81 -9.45 5.10 -20.48
CA PRO A 81 -8.65 6.32 -20.49
C PRO A 81 -7.79 6.40 -19.23
N VAL A 82 -6.59 7.00 -19.36
CA VAL A 82 -5.72 7.26 -18.22
C VAL A 82 -6.39 8.30 -17.31
N PRO A 83 -6.57 8.02 -16.01
CA PRO A 83 -7.13 8.98 -15.06
C PRO A 83 -6.21 10.20 -14.88
N ASP A 84 -6.79 11.38 -14.64
CA ASP A 84 -6.03 12.60 -14.30
C ASP A 84 -5.24 12.45 -12.98
N LYS A 85 -5.73 11.59 -12.07
CA LYS A 85 -5.06 11.19 -10.82
C LYS A 85 -5.34 9.71 -10.54
N ILE A 86 -4.33 8.99 -10.08
CA ILE A 86 -4.50 7.61 -9.59
C ILE A 86 -4.88 7.69 -8.11
N ASN A 87 -6.17 7.63 -7.80
CA ASN A 87 -6.63 7.58 -6.42
C ASN A 87 -6.63 6.13 -5.92
N LYS A 88 -7.12 5.92 -4.69
CA LYS A 88 -7.19 4.59 -4.06
C LYS A 88 -7.94 3.58 -4.93
N LYS A 89 -9.05 3.98 -5.55
CA LYS A 89 -9.89 3.11 -6.40
C LYS A 89 -9.12 2.64 -7.65
N GLU A 90 -8.44 3.57 -8.32
CA GLU A 90 -7.64 3.28 -9.52
C GLU A 90 -6.44 2.40 -9.19
N ALA A 91 -5.74 2.70 -8.08
CA ALA A 91 -4.63 1.88 -7.61
C ALA A 91 -5.07 0.45 -7.24
N GLU A 92 -6.20 0.31 -6.55
CA GLU A 92 -6.77 -0.99 -6.21
C GLU A 92 -7.20 -1.77 -7.46
N LEU A 93 -7.79 -1.10 -8.46
CA LEU A 93 -8.13 -1.71 -9.74
C LEU A 93 -6.88 -2.25 -10.45
N MET A 94 -5.82 -1.44 -10.56
CA MET A 94 -4.57 -1.86 -11.19
C MET A 94 -3.97 -3.10 -10.50
N GLN A 95 -3.92 -3.07 -9.16
CA GLN A 95 -3.36 -4.15 -8.36
C GLN A 95 -4.21 -5.43 -8.41
N ASN A 96 -5.54 -5.31 -8.33
CA ASN A 96 -6.46 -6.45 -8.40
C ASN A 96 -6.44 -7.08 -9.80
N PHE A 97 -6.44 -6.25 -10.85
CA PHE A 97 -6.41 -6.72 -12.23
C PHE A 97 -5.11 -7.49 -12.53
N ALA A 98 -3.95 -6.90 -12.20
CA ALA A 98 -2.68 -7.58 -12.41
C ALA A 98 -2.56 -8.87 -11.60
N ARG A 99 -3.02 -8.86 -10.34
CA ARG A 99 -3.03 -10.06 -9.49
C ARG A 99 -3.86 -11.17 -10.11
N ARG A 100 -5.08 -10.86 -10.55
CA ARG A 100 -5.97 -11.82 -11.21
C ARG A 100 -5.38 -12.33 -12.53
N ALA A 101 -4.60 -11.50 -13.22
CA ALA A 101 -3.81 -11.91 -14.38
C ALA A 101 -2.56 -12.76 -14.02
N GLY A 102 -2.18 -12.87 -12.74
CA GLY A 102 -1.03 -13.63 -12.27
C GLY A 102 0.28 -12.82 -12.16
N TYR A 103 0.20 -11.50 -12.03
CA TYR A 103 1.34 -10.60 -11.92
C TYR A 103 1.23 -9.66 -10.72
N GLY A 104 2.38 -9.17 -10.26
CA GLY A 104 2.47 -8.04 -9.33
C GLY A 104 2.90 -6.76 -10.05
N ILE A 105 2.59 -5.62 -9.43
CA ILE A 105 3.00 -4.29 -9.89
C ILE A 105 3.80 -3.61 -8.79
N ALA A 106 4.96 -3.04 -9.15
CA ALA A 106 5.68 -2.06 -8.34
C ALA A 106 5.58 -0.66 -9.00
N PRO A 107 5.32 0.42 -8.24
CA PRO A 107 5.14 0.45 -6.79
C PRO A 107 3.76 -0.07 -6.38
N ASP A 108 3.68 -0.57 -5.16
CA ASP A 108 2.43 -1.00 -4.51
C ASP A 108 2.25 -0.16 -3.25
N MET A 109 1.17 0.62 -3.17
CA MET A 109 0.91 1.51 -2.04
C MET A 109 0.82 0.76 -0.69
N ARG A 110 0.44 -0.53 -0.70
CA ARG A 110 0.29 -1.35 0.51
C ARG A 110 1.62 -1.75 1.13
N TYR A 111 2.66 -1.89 0.30
CA TYR A 111 3.95 -2.46 0.73
C TYR A 111 5.09 -1.46 0.61
N HIS A 112 5.07 -0.62 -0.42
CA HIS A 112 6.12 0.34 -0.72
C HIS A 112 5.79 1.74 -0.23
N PHE A 113 4.53 2.01 0.14
CA PHE A 113 4.04 3.32 0.62
C PHE A 113 4.31 4.46 -0.38
N VAL A 114 4.27 4.15 -1.68
CA VAL A 114 4.43 5.13 -2.76
C VAL A 114 3.21 5.11 -3.66
N ARG A 115 2.70 6.29 -3.99
CA ARG A 115 1.61 6.45 -4.96
C ARG A 115 2.14 6.36 -6.37
N THR A 116 1.31 5.80 -7.25
CA THR A 116 1.62 5.73 -8.67
C THR A 116 1.13 7.03 -9.33
N GLU A 117 1.98 7.69 -10.10
CA GLU A 117 1.60 8.90 -10.85
C GLU A 117 1.04 8.52 -12.24
N PRO A 118 0.03 9.23 -12.78
CA PRO A 118 -0.53 8.95 -14.11
C PRO A 118 0.47 8.97 -15.26
N GLU A 119 1.46 9.88 -15.20
CA GLU A 119 2.55 9.98 -16.17
C GLU A 119 3.79 9.16 -15.76
N GLY A 120 3.67 8.39 -14.68
CA GLY A 120 4.75 7.62 -14.09
C GLY A 120 4.99 6.26 -14.74
N HIS A 121 6.01 5.58 -14.24
CA HIS A 121 6.36 4.22 -14.61
C HIS A 121 5.77 3.22 -13.62
N ILE A 122 5.63 1.99 -14.06
CA ILE A 122 5.35 0.81 -13.25
C ILE A 122 6.27 -0.33 -13.69
N VAL A 123 6.48 -1.31 -12.82
CA VAL A 123 7.23 -2.52 -13.13
C VAL A 123 6.37 -3.74 -12.82
N LEU A 124 6.17 -4.58 -13.83
CA LEU A 124 5.46 -5.85 -13.74
C LEU A 124 6.42 -6.96 -13.36
N PHE A 125 5.97 -7.88 -12.51
CA PHE A 125 6.73 -9.07 -12.15
C PHE A 125 5.82 -10.30 -12.01
N PRO A 126 6.32 -11.52 -12.24
CA PRO A 126 5.50 -12.72 -12.27
C PRO A 126 5.00 -13.11 -10.87
N GLU A 127 3.83 -13.77 -10.83
CA GLU A 127 3.10 -14.29 -9.67
C GLU A 127 2.56 -13.24 -8.68
N GLY A 128 3.23 -12.11 -8.53
CA GLY A 128 2.82 -11.08 -7.58
C GLY A 128 2.88 -11.54 -6.12
N HIS A 129 2.25 -10.76 -5.25
CA HIS A 129 2.04 -11.15 -3.85
C HIS A 129 0.73 -11.92 -3.70
N ALA A 130 0.69 -12.86 -2.74
CA ALA A 130 -0.55 -13.55 -2.37
C ALA A 130 -1.59 -12.56 -1.80
N GLU A 131 -2.87 -12.92 -1.86
CA GLU A 131 -4.01 -12.07 -1.47
C GLU A 131 -3.89 -11.51 -0.05
N PHE A 132 -3.42 -12.33 0.89
CA PHE A 132 -3.21 -11.96 2.31
C PHE A 132 -1.74 -11.80 2.67
N TYR A 133 -0.91 -11.41 1.72
CA TYR A 133 0.51 -11.21 1.98
C TYR A 133 0.74 -10.07 2.98
N VAL A 134 1.50 -10.38 4.03
CA VAL A 134 1.98 -9.43 5.03
C VAL A 134 3.50 -9.30 4.84
N PRO A 135 4.03 -8.09 4.62
CA PRO A 135 5.46 -7.90 4.43
C PRO A 135 6.24 -8.29 5.68
N SER A 136 7.34 -9.01 5.49
CA SER A 136 8.26 -9.31 6.59
C SER A 136 8.99 -8.05 7.07
N ALA A 137 9.52 -8.13 8.29
CA ALA A 137 10.42 -7.11 8.83
C ALA A 137 11.60 -6.84 7.89
N GLU A 138 12.17 -7.93 7.36
CA GLU A 138 13.32 -7.89 6.48
C GLU A 138 12.97 -7.24 5.14
N PHE A 139 11.83 -7.61 4.53
CA PHE A 139 11.35 -6.98 3.30
C PHE A 139 11.22 -5.45 3.47
N THR A 140 10.67 -5.02 4.60
CA THR A 140 10.47 -3.60 4.89
C THR A 140 11.82 -2.88 5.05
N SER A 141 12.75 -3.49 5.79
CA SER A 141 14.12 -2.99 5.97
C SER A 141 14.85 -2.85 4.63
N VAL A 142 14.82 -3.89 3.79
CA VAL A 142 15.47 -3.90 2.48
C VAL A 142 14.80 -2.92 1.52
N SER A 143 13.47 -2.80 1.52
CA SER A 143 12.76 -1.81 0.70
C SER A 143 13.24 -0.38 0.96
N VAL A 144 13.51 -0.07 2.22
CA VAL A 144 14.01 1.24 2.65
C VAL A 144 15.45 1.42 2.24
N ALA A 145 16.26 0.38 2.43
CA ALA A 145 17.65 0.38 2.01
C ALA A 145 17.77 0.64 0.51
N LEU A 146 16.94 -0.02 -0.31
CA LEU A 146 16.86 0.20 -1.75
C LEU A 146 16.37 1.60 -2.10
N ARG A 147 15.38 2.14 -1.38
CA ARG A 147 14.88 3.51 -1.60
C ARG A 147 15.99 4.54 -1.40
N LEU A 148 16.80 4.39 -0.35
CA LEU A 148 17.93 5.26 -0.05
C LEU A 148 19.09 5.06 -1.03
N GLY A 149 19.46 3.81 -1.30
CA GLY A 149 20.52 3.48 -2.25
C GLY A 149 20.22 3.99 -3.66
N ALA A 150 19.00 3.79 -4.16
CA ALA A 150 18.57 4.30 -5.46
C ALA A 150 18.55 5.83 -5.51
N MET A 151 18.18 6.50 -4.41
CA MET A 151 18.24 7.97 -4.32
C MET A 151 19.67 8.47 -4.51
N ILE A 152 20.65 7.81 -3.90
CA ILE A 152 22.08 8.17 -4.01
C ILE A 152 22.59 7.94 -5.42
N ALA A 153 22.31 6.77 -5.99
CA ALA A 153 22.72 6.43 -7.36
C ALA A 153 22.15 7.43 -8.39
N GLN A 154 21.00 8.05 -8.11
CA GLN A 154 20.40 9.07 -8.98
C GLN A 154 20.92 10.49 -8.75
N MET A 155 21.66 10.78 -7.67
CA MET A 155 22.12 12.14 -7.36
C MET A 155 23.05 12.71 -8.43
N ASP A 156 23.85 11.87 -9.08
CA ASP A 156 24.79 12.29 -10.12
C ASP A 156 24.20 12.25 -11.54
N LYS A 157 22.87 12.08 -11.65
CA LYS A 157 22.11 11.99 -12.92
C LYS A 157 22.57 10.86 -13.85
N ARG A 158 23.42 9.95 -13.36
CA ARG A 158 23.85 8.72 -14.00
C ARG A 158 24.00 7.66 -12.91
N VAL A 159 23.15 6.66 -12.96
CA VAL A 159 23.29 5.45 -12.14
C VAL A 159 24.42 4.63 -12.74
N ASP A 160 25.44 4.28 -11.95
CA ASP A 160 26.47 3.35 -12.40
C ASP A 160 25.91 1.91 -12.41
N VAL A 161 26.31 1.11 -13.39
CA VAL A 161 25.99 -0.32 -13.47
C VAL A 161 26.52 -1.06 -12.23
N ALA A 162 27.64 -0.63 -11.67
CA ALA A 162 28.20 -1.19 -10.44
C ALA A 162 27.32 -0.93 -9.20
N GLU A 163 26.76 0.28 -9.08
CA GLU A 163 25.84 0.64 -7.99
C GLU A 163 24.53 -0.15 -8.08
N GLN A 164 23.96 -0.27 -9.28
CA GLN A 164 22.78 -1.10 -9.50
C GLN A 164 23.04 -2.56 -9.13
N ALA A 165 24.15 -3.15 -9.61
CA ALA A 165 24.52 -4.53 -9.32
C ALA A 165 24.71 -4.78 -7.81
N THR A 166 25.07 -3.76 -7.05
CA THR A 166 25.24 -3.84 -5.60
C THR A 166 23.89 -3.90 -4.89
N LEU A 167 22.95 -3.06 -5.30
CA LEU A 167 21.60 -3.06 -4.77
C LEU A 167 20.90 -4.40 -5.07
N GLU A 168 21.10 -4.94 -6.27
CA GLU A 168 20.60 -6.27 -6.65
C GLU A 168 21.23 -7.38 -5.79
N LYS A 169 22.55 -7.37 -5.59
CA LYS A 169 23.23 -8.35 -4.72
C LYS A 169 22.72 -8.34 -3.29
N THR A 170 22.34 -7.17 -2.77
CA THR A 170 21.79 -7.02 -1.42
C THR A 170 20.45 -7.76 -1.28
N ILE A 171 19.64 -7.79 -2.35
CA ILE A 171 18.40 -8.57 -2.40
C ILE A 171 18.70 -10.07 -2.52
N ASP A 172 19.63 -10.43 -3.41
CA ASP A 172 19.88 -11.84 -3.75
C ASP A 172 20.54 -12.63 -2.62
N HIS A 173 21.50 -12.03 -1.91
CA HIS A 173 22.25 -12.67 -0.82
C HIS A 173 21.49 -12.70 0.52
N ASN A 174 20.28 -12.14 0.56
CA ASN A 174 19.47 -12.18 1.76
C ASN A 174 18.68 -13.49 1.82
N ASP A 175 19.14 -14.44 2.64
CA ASP A 175 18.49 -15.76 2.80
C ASP A 175 17.19 -15.70 3.62
N THR A 176 16.93 -14.59 4.29
CA THR A 176 15.71 -14.38 5.10
C THR A 176 14.51 -14.02 4.21
N LEU A 177 14.75 -13.45 3.03
CA LEU A 177 13.71 -13.07 2.07
C LEU A 177 13.18 -14.27 1.29
N SER A 178 11.85 -14.36 1.19
CA SER A 178 11.18 -15.32 0.32
C SER A 178 11.44 -15.02 -1.18
N PRO A 179 11.30 -16.03 -2.07
CA PRO A 179 11.46 -15.81 -3.50
C PRO A 179 10.51 -14.75 -4.08
N THR A 180 9.29 -14.65 -3.53
CA THR A 180 8.31 -13.63 -3.93
C THR A 180 8.73 -12.24 -3.49
N GLU A 181 9.23 -12.09 -2.26
CA GLU A 181 9.79 -10.84 -1.76
C GLU A 181 10.97 -10.38 -2.60
N LYS A 182 11.90 -11.28 -2.94
CA LYS A 182 13.03 -10.96 -3.82
C LYS A 182 12.56 -10.42 -5.18
N ARG A 183 11.59 -11.08 -5.81
CA ARG A 183 11.00 -10.61 -7.09
C ARG A 183 10.36 -9.23 -6.97
N SER A 184 9.58 -8.99 -5.92
CA SER A 184 8.96 -7.69 -5.68
C SER A 184 10.01 -6.60 -5.44
N LEU A 185 11.07 -6.89 -4.67
CA LEU A 185 12.13 -5.93 -4.38
C LEU A 185 12.96 -5.60 -5.62
N HIS A 186 13.22 -6.57 -6.49
CA HIS A 186 13.86 -6.34 -7.79
C HIS A 186 12.99 -5.46 -8.71
N ALA A 187 11.68 -5.72 -8.75
CA ALA A 187 10.73 -4.88 -9.49
C ALA A 187 10.70 -3.45 -8.92
N TYR A 188 10.68 -3.33 -7.60
CA TYR A 188 10.72 -2.04 -6.92
C TYR A 188 12.02 -1.28 -7.17
N LEU A 189 13.17 -1.94 -7.13
CA LEU A 189 14.46 -1.33 -7.47
C LEU A 189 14.47 -0.82 -8.92
N THR A 190 14.02 -1.65 -9.86
CA THR A 190 13.91 -1.27 -11.28
C THR A 190 13.02 -0.03 -11.44
N TRP A 191 11.89 0.00 -10.74
CA TRP A 191 10.98 1.14 -10.74
C TRP A 191 11.65 2.41 -10.17
N ARG A 192 12.35 2.28 -9.03
CA ARG A 192 13.05 3.39 -8.38
C ARG A 192 14.12 3.99 -9.27
N LEU A 193 14.93 3.17 -9.93
CA LEU A 193 16.02 3.65 -10.79
C LEU A 193 15.52 4.40 -12.03
N ASN A 194 14.30 4.11 -12.50
CA ASN A 194 13.70 4.73 -13.69
C ASN A 194 12.69 5.84 -13.38
N THR A 195 12.42 6.12 -12.10
CA THR A 195 11.51 7.19 -11.67
C THR A 195 12.31 8.30 -10.99
N PRO A 196 12.16 9.58 -11.39
CA PRO A 196 12.88 10.69 -10.78
C PRO A 196 12.49 10.82 -9.30
N ALA A 197 13.46 10.72 -8.39
CA ALA A 197 13.19 10.86 -6.96
C ALA A 197 12.82 12.32 -6.60
N ASN A 198 11.61 12.54 -6.09
CA ASN A 198 11.29 13.77 -5.37
C ASN A 198 12.04 13.78 -4.03
N GLN A 199 12.97 14.71 -3.86
CA GLN A 199 13.83 14.81 -2.67
C GLN A 199 13.23 15.75 -1.60
N ALA A 200 12.04 16.32 -1.84
CA ALA A 200 11.40 17.26 -0.93
C ALA A 200 10.92 16.56 0.36
N GLY A 201 11.15 17.18 1.52
CA GLY A 201 10.62 16.72 2.82
C GLY A 201 11.40 15.60 3.51
N LEU A 202 12.26 14.86 2.81
CA LEU A 202 13.00 13.73 3.39
C LEU A 202 13.94 14.14 4.53
N LYS A 203 14.60 15.30 4.40
CA LYS A 203 15.49 15.84 5.44
C LYS A 203 14.77 16.04 6.79
N ALA A 204 13.57 16.63 6.75
CA ALA A 204 12.77 16.86 7.95
C ALA A 204 12.34 15.55 8.63
N LYS A 205 12.10 14.51 7.83
CA LYS A 205 11.70 13.19 8.33
C LYS A 205 12.88 12.39 8.89
N ILE A 206 14.08 12.50 8.31
CA ILE A 206 15.29 11.88 8.86
C ILE A 206 15.76 12.59 10.13
N GLU A 207 15.58 13.91 10.22
CA GLU A 207 15.90 14.66 11.44
C GLU A 207 15.09 14.19 12.66
N GLN A 208 13.85 13.73 12.45
CA GLN A 208 12.96 13.18 13.49
C GLN A 208 13.36 11.77 14.00
N LEU A 209 14.34 11.12 13.38
CA LEU A 209 14.75 9.76 13.73
C LEU A 209 15.72 9.70 14.90
N SER A 210 15.71 8.57 15.61
CA SER A 210 16.66 8.27 16.67
C SER A 210 18.07 8.01 16.10
N ASP A 211 19.10 8.16 16.94
CA ASP A 211 20.49 7.96 16.52
C ASP A 211 20.79 6.52 16.06
N LYS A 212 20.03 5.54 16.57
CA LYS A 212 20.13 4.12 16.17
C LYS A 212 19.65 3.92 14.72
N GLU A 213 18.58 4.59 14.34
CA GLU A 213 17.98 4.51 12.99
C GLU A 213 18.81 5.29 11.98
N LYS A 214 19.29 6.47 12.37
CA LYS A 214 20.26 7.25 11.58
C LYS A 214 21.52 6.42 11.30
N SER A 215 22.01 5.67 12.28
CA SER A 215 23.18 4.77 12.10
C SER A 215 22.89 3.60 11.15
N ALA A 216 21.68 3.03 11.17
CA ALA A 216 21.29 1.96 10.24
C ALA A 216 21.21 2.48 8.80
N ILE A 217 20.62 3.66 8.61
CA ILE A 217 20.56 4.37 7.32
C ILE A 217 21.97 4.66 6.81
N SER A 218 22.85 5.23 7.65
CA SER A 218 24.26 5.48 7.34
C SER A 218 25.02 4.24 6.88
N ASN A 219 24.82 3.10 7.58
CA ASN A 219 25.45 1.83 7.19
C ASN A 219 25.00 1.36 5.81
N VAL A 220 23.71 1.48 5.50
CA VAL A 220 23.20 1.13 4.16
C VAL A 220 23.81 2.04 3.10
N ILE A 221 23.81 3.36 3.34
CA ILE A 221 24.36 4.36 2.42
C ILE A 221 25.81 4.03 2.07
N ILE A 222 26.61 3.69 3.08
CA ILE A 222 28.02 3.36 2.89
C ILE A 222 28.20 1.99 2.25
N SER A 223 27.39 0.99 2.61
CA SER A 223 27.43 -0.32 1.97
C SER A 223 27.20 -0.21 0.46
N VAL A 224 26.24 0.61 0.05
CA VAL A 224 25.93 0.86 -1.36
C VAL A 224 27.07 1.61 -2.06
N ALA A 225 27.61 2.67 -1.43
CA ALA A 225 28.67 3.46 -2.02
C ALA A 225 30.05 2.76 -2.03
N CYS A 226 30.31 1.82 -1.11
CA CYS A 226 31.60 1.14 -0.99
C CYS A 226 31.71 -0.14 -1.81
N ALA A 227 30.67 -0.53 -2.55
CA ALA A 227 30.62 -1.85 -3.16
C ALA A 227 31.55 -2.06 -4.36
N ASP A 228 32.06 -0.98 -4.96
CA ASP A 228 33.08 -1.06 -6.01
C ASP A 228 34.51 -1.23 -5.43
N GLY A 229 34.64 -1.29 -4.10
CA GLY A 229 35.88 -1.60 -3.38
C GLY A 229 36.96 -0.53 -3.47
N LYS A 230 36.68 0.60 -4.13
CA LYS A 230 37.53 1.79 -4.20
C LYS A 230 36.66 2.99 -3.96
N ILE A 231 36.95 3.73 -2.90
CA ILE A 231 36.25 4.97 -2.58
C ILE A 231 37.13 6.10 -3.07
N ASP A 232 36.73 6.76 -4.16
CA ASP A 232 37.45 7.90 -4.69
C ASP A 232 37.16 9.17 -3.85
N PRO A 233 38.09 10.15 -3.79
CA PRO A 233 37.85 11.40 -3.05
C PRO A 233 36.65 12.22 -3.54
N ALA A 234 36.19 11.96 -4.77
CA ALA A 234 34.97 12.55 -5.32
C ALA A 234 33.71 11.91 -4.70
N GLU A 235 33.71 10.59 -4.51
CA GLU A 235 32.63 9.84 -3.87
C GLU A 235 32.51 10.17 -2.40
N ILE A 236 33.62 10.35 -1.68
CA ILE A 236 33.56 10.80 -0.27
C ILE A 236 32.85 12.14 -0.18
N LYS A 237 33.15 13.09 -1.08
CA LYS A 237 32.47 14.39 -1.11
C LYS A 237 31.01 14.28 -1.48
N GLN A 238 30.65 13.34 -2.37
CA GLN A 238 29.26 13.05 -2.71
C GLN A 238 28.54 12.46 -1.49
N LEU A 239 29.17 11.53 -0.78
CA LEU A 239 28.61 10.93 0.43
C LEU A 239 28.43 11.96 1.55
N GLU A 240 29.41 12.85 1.76
CA GLU A 240 29.31 13.99 2.69
C GLU A 240 28.15 14.92 2.32
N LYS A 241 27.97 15.20 1.03
CA LYS A 241 26.84 15.99 0.52
C LYS A 241 25.50 15.27 0.73
N THR A 242 25.47 13.96 0.51
CA THR A 242 24.31 13.09 0.77
C THR A 242 23.96 13.11 2.26
N TYR A 243 24.92 12.88 3.15
CA TYR A 243 24.74 12.97 4.61
C TYR A 243 24.17 14.33 5.01
N THR A 244 24.75 15.41 4.51
CA THR A 244 24.28 16.78 4.77
C THR A 244 22.86 17.02 4.24
N SER A 245 22.52 16.47 3.06
CA SER A 245 21.19 16.58 2.47
C SER A 245 20.13 15.78 3.25
N LEU A 246 20.54 14.68 3.89
CA LEU A 246 19.70 13.82 4.72
C LEU A 246 19.64 14.30 6.19
N GLY A 247 20.40 15.33 6.59
CA GLY A 247 20.46 15.81 7.98
C GLY A 247 21.34 14.95 8.91
N LEU A 248 22.21 14.12 8.34
CA LEU A 248 23.20 13.30 9.04
C LEU A 248 24.53 14.06 9.18
N ASP A 249 25.32 13.72 10.20
CA ASP A 249 26.62 14.37 10.42
C ASP A 249 27.66 13.89 9.40
N SER A 250 28.05 14.79 8.49
CA SER A 250 29.10 14.57 7.49
C SER A 250 30.43 14.12 8.09
N SER A 251 30.69 14.38 9.39
CA SER A 251 31.93 13.96 10.05
C SER A 251 32.01 12.44 10.30
N THR A 252 30.86 11.75 10.35
CA THR A 252 30.82 10.30 10.62
C THR A 252 31.06 9.44 9.38
N VAL A 253 31.00 10.02 8.18
CA VAL A 253 31.24 9.34 6.89
C VAL A 253 32.53 8.52 6.93
N THR A 254 33.64 9.15 7.31
CA THR A 254 34.96 8.50 7.36
C THR A 254 35.03 7.37 8.41
N SER A 255 34.37 7.55 9.56
CA SER A 255 34.33 6.53 10.61
C SER A 255 33.43 5.35 10.25
N ASP A 256 32.31 5.61 9.58
CA ASP A 256 31.37 4.59 9.16
C ASP A 256 31.94 3.78 7.96
N ILE A 257 32.67 4.42 7.04
CA ILE A 257 33.47 3.76 5.98
C ILE A 257 34.50 2.81 6.60
N HIS A 258 35.26 3.31 7.59
CA HIS A 258 36.27 2.50 8.28
C HIS A 258 35.63 1.34 9.06
N ARG A 259 34.43 1.54 9.65
CA ARG A 259 33.69 0.49 10.35
C ARG A 259 33.27 -0.64 9.40
N LEU A 260 32.76 -0.34 8.21
CA LEU A 260 32.38 -1.35 7.22
C LEU A 260 33.60 -2.09 6.64
N SER A 261 34.67 -1.36 6.29
CA SER A 261 35.92 -1.98 5.80
C SER A 261 36.58 -2.89 6.84
N THR A 262 36.46 -2.56 8.13
CA THR A 262 36.95 -3.41 9.24
C THR A 262 35.97 -4.52 9.64
N ALA A 263 34.66 -4.35 9.44
CA ALA A 263 33.64 -5.38 9.72
C ALA A 263 33.68 -6.55 8.72
N GLU A 264 34.05 -6.31 7.46
CA GLU A 264 34.37 -7.38 6.51
C GLU A 264 35.69 -8.11 6.87
N THR A 265 36.46 -7.55 7.80
CA THR A 265 37.74 -8.08 8.26
C THR A 265 37.72 -8.43 9.75
N THR A 266 36.65 -9.04 10.27
CA THR A 266 36.72 -9.73 11.58
C THR A 266 37.03 -11.21 11.43
N PRO A 267 38.14 -11.71 12.01
CA PRO A 267 38.55 -13.10 11.90
C PRO A 267 37.57 -13.99 12.66
N THR A 268 37.37 -15.18 12.10
CA THR A 268 36.66 -16.33 12.66
C THR A 268 37.01 -16.52 14.15
N ALA A 269 36.16 -16.00 15.03
CA ALA A 269 36.32 -16.17 16.47
C ALA A 269 35.94 -17.61 16.83
N THR A 270 36.97 -18.44 16.98
CA THR A 270 37.07 -19.68 17.76
C THR A 270 35.75 -20.28 18.26
N LEU A 271 35.36 -21.38 17.64
CA LEU A 271 34.41 -22.37 18.16
C LEU A 271 34.82 -22.82 19.57
N GLN A 272 34.20 -22.25 20.60
CA GLN A 272 34.15 -22.88 21.93
C GLN A 272 32.92 -23.79 21.96
N THR A 273 33.18 -25.09 22.00
CA THR A 273 32.20 -26.15 22.26
C THR A 273 31.52 -25.96 23.63
N PRO A 274 30.18 -25.90 23.71
CA PRO A 274 29.47 -26.20 24.94
C PRO A 274 29.10 -27.68 24.96
N SER A 275 29.49 -28.34 26.05
CA SER A 275 29.14 -29.72 26.36
C SER A 275 27.63 -29.89 26.51
N ALA A 276 27.12 -31.02 26.02
CA ALA A 276 25.72 -31.40 26.06
C ALA A 276 25.15 -31.47 27.49
N THR A 277 24.00 -30.84 27.71
CA THR A 277 23.02 -31.29 28.72
C THR A 277 21.61 -30.98 28.23
N SER A 278 20.74 -32.00 28.28
CA SER A 278 19.35 -31.99 27.84
C SER A 278 18.46 -31.09 28.70
N GLY A 279 17.46 -30.43 28.08
CA GLY A 279 16.29 -29.89 28.80
C GLY A 279 15.64 -28.68 28.14
N ALA A 280 14.39 -28.87 27.68
CA ALA A 280 13.35 -27.89 27.38
C ALA A 280 13.71 -26.69 26.46
N PHE A 281 13.13 -26.69 25.26
CA PHE A 281 13.00 -25.50 24.43
C PHE A 281 12.12 -24.48 25.19
N SER A 282 12.77 -23.46 25.76
CA SER A 282 12.11 -22.32 26.41
C SER A 282 12.27 -21.13 25.49
N LEU A 283 11.16 -20.70 24.86
CA LEU A 283 11.12 -19.43 24.15
C LEU A 283 11.26 -18.30 25.17
N ASP A 284 12.27 -17.46 25.03
CA ASP A 284 12.46 -16.31 25.92
C ASP A 284 11.51 -15.19 25.46
N GLU A 285 10.36 -15.11 26.12
CA GLU A 285 9.24 -14.20 25.83
C GLU A 285 9.67 -12.71 25.80
N ARG A 286 10.77 -12.38 26.48
CA ARG A 286 11.38 -11.04 26.45
C ARG A 286 12.17 -10.75 25.18
N ILE A 287 12.77 -11.77 24.55
CA ILE A 287 13.45 -11.64 23.26
C ILE A 287 12.41 -11.54 22.15
N LEU A 288 11.31 -12.30 22.24
CA LEU A 288 10.20 -12.21 21.29
C LEU A 288 9.51 -10.84 21.37
N ALA A 289 9.18 -10.36 22.58
CA ALA A 289 8.59 -9.03 22.77
C ALA A 289 9.52 -7.89 22.32
N ARG A 290 10.84 -8.07 22.44
CA ARG A 290 11.82 -7.10 21.93
C ARG A 290 11.90 -7.09 20.41
N HIS A 291 11.87 -8.26 19.77
CA HIS A 291 11.81 -8.36 18.31
C HIS A 291 10.49 -7.82 17.75
N GLU A 292 9.36 -8.06 18.45
CA GLU A 292 8.02 -7.60 18.06
C GLU A 292 7.86 -6.07 18.20
N SER A 293 8.44 -5.49 19.27
CA SER A 293 8.56 -4.02 19.44
C SER A 293 9.46 -3.42 18.38
N ASP A 294 10.66 -3.98 18.15
CA ASP A 294 11.60 -3.49 17.15
C ASP A 294 10.97 -3.53 15.74
N THR A 295 10.09 -4.51 15.41
CA THR A 295 9.34 -4.53 14.14
C THR A 295 8.22 -3.51 14.06
N THR A 296 7.52 -3.24 15.17
CA THR A 296 6.39 -2.31 15.18
C THR A 296 6.90 -0.86 15.10
N ASP A 297 7.95 -0.56 15.85
CA ASP A 297 8.59 0.75 15.87
C ASP A 297 9.23 1.06 14.51
N VAL A 298 9.94 0.11 13.90
CA VAL A 298 10.47 0.27 12.54
C VAL A 298 9.33 0.44 11.53
N ARG A 299 8.24 -0.33 11.59
CA ARG A 299 7.11 -0.14 10.67
C ARG A 299 6.45 1.24 10.82
N GLN A 300 6.31 1.74 12.04
CA GLN A 300 5.69 3.03 12.34
C GLN A 300 6.61 4.20 11.94
N LEU A 301 7.91 4.04 12.15
CA LEU A 301 8.98 4.93 11.72
C LEU A 301 9.04 5.04 10.19
N LEU A 302 8.96 3.90 9.50
CA LEU A 302 9.00 3.84 8.04
C LEU A 302 7.75 4.44 7.41
N ASN A 303 6.59 4.25 8.03
CA ASN A 303 5.36 4.96 7.63
C ASN A 303 5.51 6.47 7.85
N ALA A 304 6.07 6.91 8.98
CA ALA A 304 6.29 8.34 9.24
C ALA A 304 7.29 8.99 8.26
N ILE A 305 8.39 8.30 7.90
CA ILE A 305 9.46 8.84 7.03
C ILE A 305 9.05 8.94 5.55
N PHE A 306 8.18 8.05 5.08
CA PHE A 306 8.10 7.78 3.65
C PHE A 306 6.74 8.02 2.99
N THR A 307 5.70 8.35 3.76
CA THR A 307 4.44 8.90 3.23
C THR A 307 4.69 10.31 2.70
N GLU A 308 4.36 10.57 1.44
CA GLU A 308 4.43 11.90 0.85
C GLU A 308 3.26 12.75 1.38
N ASP A 309 3.58 13.74 2.21
CA ASP A 309 2.64 14.80 2.61
C ASP A 309 2.71 15.92 1.56
N GLU A 310 1.90 15.81 0.51
CA GLU A 310 1.36 16.99 -0.17
C GLU A 310 0.06 17.42 0.55
N PRO A 311 -0.35 18.71 0.43
CA PRO A 311 -1.13 19.38 1.47
C PRO A 311 -2.36 18.57 1.81
N ALA A 312 -2.60 18.45 3.12
CA ALA A 312 -3.77 17.84 3.70
C ALA A 312 -4.99 18.00 2.76
N ASP A 313 -5.41 16.90 2.14
CA ASP A 313 -6.84 16.67 2.07
C ASP A 313 -7.31 16.92 3.49
N GLU A 314 -8.21 17.89 3.63
CA GLU A 314 -8.76 18.33 4.91
C GLU A 314 -8.86 17.12 5.83
N SER A 315 -8.02 17.08 6.86
CA SER A 315 -8.20 16.14 7.94
C SER A 315 -9.68 16.25 8.30
N PRO A 316 -10.46 15.15 8.28
CA PRO A 316 -11.75 15.18 8.94
C PRO A 316 -11.47 15.74 10.32
N ALA A 317 -12.11 16.87 10.63
CA ALA A 317 -11.95 17.53 11.91
C ALA A 317 -11.99 16.45 12.99
N GLU A 318 -10.97 16.45 13.85
CA GLU A 318 -10.81 15.55 14.98
C GLU A 318 -12.16 15.40 15.68
N ILE A 319 -12.87 14.30 15.39
CA ILE A 319 -14.12 13.98 16.06
C ILE A 319 -13.69 13.51 17.44
N PRO A 320 -14.13 14.16 18.53
CA PRO A 320 -13.81 13.68 19.87
C PRO A 320 -14.28 12.21 19.97
N PRO A 321 -13.53 11.36 20.69
CA PRO A 321 -13.78 9.92 20.71
C PRO A 321 -15.23 9.64 21.06
N HIS A 322 -15.91 8.93 20.18
CA HIS A 322 -17.28 8.46 20.38
C HIS A 322 -17.36 7.67 21.68
N THR A 323 -17.92 8.31 22.70
CA THR A 323 -18.38 7.65 23.90
C THR A 323 -19.61 6.81 23.54
N GLY A 324 -19.38 5.52 23.30
CA GLY A 324 -20.34 4.44 23.55
C GLY A 324 -21.57 4.35 22.64
N ALA A 325 -21.60 3.29 21.83
CA ALA A 325 -22.79 2.54 21.39
C ALA A 325 -24.13 3.32 21.41
N GLY A 326 -24.36 4.13 20.39
CA GLY A 326 -25.65 4.79 20.17
C GLY A 326 -25.54 6.03 19.28
N LEU A 327 -26.56 6.22 18.44
CA LEU A 327 -26.79 7.44 17.68
C LEU A 327 -26.91 8.63 18.64
N ASP A 328 -26.14 9.71 18.42
CA ASP A 328 -26.17 10.92 19.26
C ASP A 328 -27.58 11.54 19.29
N GLU A 329 -27.95 12.22 20.38
CA GLU A 329 -29.30 12.73 20.64
C GLU A 329 -29.82 13.64 19.52
N ALA A 330 -28.93 14.44 18.91
CA ALA A 330 -29.26 15.29 17.77
C ALA A 330 -29.62 14.49 16.51
N HIS A 331 -28.91 13.39 16.26
CA HIS A 331 -29.15 12.51 15.12
C HIS A 331 -30.39 11.62 15.34
N HIS A 332 -30.67 11.22 16.58
CA HIS A 332 -31.89 10.50 16.93
C HIS A 332 -33.15 11.36 16.75
N GLN A 333 -33.09 12.64 17.13
CA GLN A 333 -34.18 13.59 16.91
C GLN A 333 -34.42 13.87 15.42
N LEU A 334 -33.34 13.97 14.63
CA LEU A 334 -33.44 14.08 13.17
C LEU A 334 -34.09 12.83 12.55
N TYR A 335 -33.66 11.64 12.96
CA TYR A 335 -34.25 10.37 12.52
C TYR A 335 -35.75 10.29 12.84
N GLN A 336 -36.18 10.61 14.06
CA GLN A 336 -37.60 10.63 14.43
C GLN A 336 -38.43 11.59 13.56
N ARG A 337 -37.84 12.72 13.15
CA ARG A 337 -38.49 13.69 12.28
C ARG A 337 -38.60 13.18 10.84
N LEU A 338 -37.58 12.49 10.34
CA LEU A 338 -37.55 11.92 9.00
C LEU A 338 -38.57 10.79 8.83
N LEU A 339 -38.89 10.05 9.89
CA LEU A 339 -39.95 9.02 9.89
C LEU A 339 -41.38 9.53 9.67
N GLU A 340 -41.61 10.85 9.66
CA GLU A 340 -42.94 11.42 9.41
C GLU A 340 -43.37 11.37 7.93
N LYS A 341 -42.42 11.22 7.00
CA LYS A 341 -42.69 11.12 5.56
C LYS A 341 -41.71 10.16 4.88
N GLU A 342 -42.20 9.39 3.92
CA GLU A 342 -41.41 8.45 3.10
C GLU A 342 -40.45 9.14 2.11
N ARG A 343 -40.73 10.41 1.76
CA ARG A 343 -39.94 11.18 0.81
C ARG A 343 -39.79 12.63 1.26
N TRP A 344 -38.56 13.12 1.24
CA TRP A 344 -38.20 14.49 1.58
C TRP A 344 -37.42 15.14 0.45
N ALA A 345 -37.70 16.42 0.17
CA ALA A 345 -36.84 17.18 -0.72
C ALA A 345 -35.52 17.50 0.00
N ARG A 346 -34.39 17.42 -0.70
CA ARG A 346 -33.04 17.66 -0.14
C ARG A 346 -32.93 18.99 0.62
N ASN A 347 -33.59 20.03 0.12
CA ASN A 347 -33.61 21.35 0.76
C ASN A 347 -34.39 21.37 2.10
N GLU A 348 -35.46 20.58 2.21
CA GLU A 348 -36.23 20.48 3.46
C GLU A 348 -35.42 19.75 4.54
N VAL A 349 -34.69 18.70 4.17
CA VAL A 349 -33.80 18.00 5.12
C VAL A 349 -32.60 18.86 5.50
N ALA A 350 -32.05 19.64 4.57
CA ALA A 350 -30.98 20.59 4.88
C ALA A 350 -31.42 21.63 5.93
N GLU A 351 -32.64 22.15 5.83
CA GLU A 351 -33.21 23.06 6.84
C GLU A 351 -33.41 22.38 8.20
N LEU A 352 -33.83 21.11 8.21
CA LEU A 352 -33.94 20.31 9.44
C LEU A 352 -32.57 20.06 10.07
N CYS A 353 -31.57 19.65 9.29
CA CYS A 353 -30.20 19.46 9.77
C CYS A 353 -29.62 20.76 10.34
N GLN A 354 -29.91 21.91 9.73
CA GLN A 354 -29.46 23.22 10.22
C GLN A 354 -30.08 23.58 11.59
N GLN A 355 -31.31 23.17 11.88
CA GLN A 355 -31.94 23.37 13.19
C GLN A 355 -31.24 22.58 14.31
N PHE A 356 -30.64 21.44 13.96
CA PHE A 356 -29.87 20.60 14.89
C PHE A 356 -28.35 20.86 14.82
N ASN A 357 -27.92 21.88 14.06
CA ASN A 357 -26.51 22.23 13.85
C ASN A 357 -25.68 21.06 13.26
N LEU A 358 -26.31 20.24 12.42
CA LEU A 358 -25.73 19.10 11.72
C LEU A 358 -25.53 19.41 10.23
N MET A 359 -24.50 18.83 9.63
CA MET A 359 -24.31 18.87 8.17
C MET A 359 -25.16 17.79 7.52
N LEU A 360 -25.85 18.12 6.42
CA LEU A 360 -26.80 17.22 5.74
C LEU A 360 -26.17 15.85 5.42
N SER A 361 -25.06 15.83 4.67
CA SER A 361 -24.42 14.58 4.25
C SER A 361 -23.89 13.78 5.43
N GLY A 362 -23.26 14.43 6.41
CA GLY A 362 -22.74 13.75 7.60
C GLY A 362 -23.83 13.21 8.52
N ALA A 363 -25.00 13.86 8.56
CA ALA A 363 -26.14 13.38 9.34
C ALA A 363 -26.79 12.14 8.71
N ILE A 364 -26.90 12.11 7.38
CA ILE A 364 -27.41 10.95 6.64
C ILE A 364 -26.45 9.75 6.80
N GLU A 365 -25.15 9.99 6.65
CA GLU A 365 -24.12 8.98 6.84
C GLU A 365 -24.14 8.42 8.28
N ALA A 366 -24.19 9.28 9.30
CA ALA A 366 -24.26 8.82 10.70
C ALA A 366 -25.52 8.00 11.02
N ILE A 367 -26.67 8.34 10.42
CA ILE A 367 -27.92 7.58 10.59
C ILE A 367 -27.84 6.23 9.85
N ASN A 368 -27.25 6.21 8.65
CA ASN A 368 -27.07 4.99 7.87
C ASN A 368 -26.03 4.05 8.47
N ASP A 369 -24.94 4.57 9.03
CA ASP A 369 -23.94 3.79 9.75
C ASP A 369 -24.58 3.14 11.00
N TRP A 370 -25.40 3.89 11.73
CA TRP A 370 -26.16 3.34 12.85
C TRP A 370 -27.15 2.26 12.42
N SER A 371 -27.87 2.44 11.30
CA SER A 371 -28.77 1.39 10.81
C SER A 371 -28.00 0.16 10.34
N PHE A 372 -26.82 0.35 9.73
CA PHE A 372 -25.94 -0.74 9.33
C PHE A 372 -25.46 -1.58 10.52
N GLU A 373 -25.12 -0.94 11.64
CA GLU A 373 -24.71 -1.64 12.86
C GLU A 373 -25.83 -2.49 13.50
N GLN A 374 -27.11 -2.15 13.27
CA GLN A 374 -28.24 -2.84 13.89
C GLN A 374 -28.93 -3.85 12.96
N VAL A 375 -29.15 -3.47 11.70
CA VAL A 375 -29.96 -4.22 10.71
C VAL A 375 -29.22 -4.47 9.39
N ASP A 376 -27.92 -4.19 9.32
CA ASP A 376 -27.02 -4.45 8.17
C ASP A 376 -27.51 -3.81 6.84
N ALA A 377 -28.27 -2.72 6.95
CA ALA A 377 -28.86 -2.00 5.83
C ALA A 377 -28.97 -0.47 6.12
N PRO A 378 -28.83 0.40 5.11
CA PRO A 378 -29.07 1.84 5.25
C PRO A 378 -30.57 2.15 5.31
N VAL A 379 -30.96 3.10 6.16
CA VAL A 379 -32.37 3.53 6.33
C VAL A 379 -32.73 4.74 5.48
N LEU A 380 -31.73 5.50 5.00
CA LEU A 380 -31.88 6.67 4.15
C LEU A 380 -31.15 6.46 2.81
N ASP A 381 -31.82 6.78 1.71
CA ASP A 381 -31.23 6.83 0.37
C ASP A 381 -31.17 8.28 -0.13
N ASP A 382 -30.02 8.69 -0.68
CA ASP A 382 -29.75 10.04 -1.20
C ASP A 382 -29.63 10.00 -2.73
N ASP A 383 -30.77 9.83 -3.43
CA ASP A 383 -30.87 9.81 -4.89
C ASP A 383 -31.82 10.93 -5.38
N ASP A 384 -31.25 12.12 -5.63
CA ASP A 384 -31.90 13.42 -5.90
C ASP A 384 -32.83 13.97 -4.78
N ASP A 385 -33.78 13.17 -4.30
CA ASP A 385 -34.60 13.37 -3.10
C ASP A 385 -34.16 12.38 -2.01
N ILE A 386 -34.44 12.69 -0.74
CA ILE A 386 -34.11 11.79 0.38
C ILE A 386 -35.28 10.85 0.64
N TYR A 387 -35.04 9.56 0.46
CA TYR A 387 -36.02 8.50 0.67
C TYR A 387 -35.77 7.81 2.02
N VAL A 388 -36.85 7.59 2.77
CA VAL A 388 -36.79 6.90 4.06
C VAL A 388 -37.38 5.51 3.87
N ASP A 389 -36.56 4.48 4.11
CA ASP A 389 -37.03 3.10 4.06
C ASP A 389 -37.79 2.76 5.35
N LEU A 390 -39.13 2.70 5.25
CA LEU A 390 -39.99 2.42 6.39
C LEU A 390 -39.95 0.95 6.84
N GLU A 391 -39.48 0.01 6.02
CA GLU A 391 -39.31 -1.39 6.41
C GLU A 391 -38.10 -1.51 7.34
N ILE A 392 -36.96 -0.93 6.94
CA ILE A 392 -35.75 -0.87 7.76
C ILE A 392 -35.99 -0.06 9.05
N ALA A 393 -36.75 1.03 8.97
CA ALA A 393 -37.13 1.81 10.14
C ALA A 393 -38.05 1.09 11.14
N GLN A 394 -38.83 0.10 10.69
CA GLN A 394 -39.66 -0.75 11.56
C GLN A 394 -38.81 -1.82 12.24
N GLU A 395 -37.86 -2.41 11.52
CA GLU A 395 -36.91 -3.38 12.09
C GLU A 395 -35.98 -2.73 13.14
N LEU A 396 -35.64 -1.45 12.98
CA LEU A 396 -34.89 -0.66 13.97
C LEU A 396 -35.69 -0.33 15.26
N LYS A 397 -37.00 -0.58 15.29
CA LYS A 397 -37.87 -0.36 16.47
C LYS A 397 -38.18 -1.63 17.25
N GLU A 398 -37.97 -2.81 16.67
CA GLU A 398 -38.06 -4.11 17.37
C GLU A 398 -36.75 -4.41 18.11
#